data_AF-A0A9D7YNT4-F1
#
_entry.id   AF-A0A9D7YNT4-F1
#
_cell.length_a   1.000
_cell.length_b   1.000
_cell.length_c   1.000
_cell.angle_alpha   90.00
_cell.angle_beta   90.00
_cell.angle_gamma   90.00
#
_symmetry.space_group_name_H-M   'P 1'
#
loop_
_entity.id
_entity.type
_entity.pdbx_description
1 polymer ?
#
loop_
_entity_poly.entity_id
_entity_poly.type
_entity_poly.pdbx_seq_one_letter_code
_entity_poly.pdbx_strand_id
1 'polypeptide(L)'
;MDSPPLPLPDLTWAALLARWVDFARASVGLPATEEGDRWRQSVAPIVSLQAVTFALSEIGELTRVEAALGLARADVLIEGARSDLARIWAGEPTHPELAALVADADAALRGARAAFDQANRAL
;
A
#
# COMPACT_ATOMS: atom_id res chain seq x y z
N MET A 1 -18.09 28.71 -27.82
CA MET A 1 -16.86 27.90 -27.77
C MET A 1 -16.76 27.35 -26.37
N ASP A 2 -17.20 26.11 -26.17
CA ASP A 2 -16.99 25.40 -24.91
C ASP A 2 -15.53 24.99 -24.84
N SER A 3 -14.81 25.50 -23.84
CA SER A 3 -13.48 24.98 -23.55
C SER A 3 -13.64 23.56 -23.00
N PRO A 4 -12.88 22.56 -23.48
CA PRO A 4 -12.89 21.24 -22.87
C PRO A 4 -12.43 21.36 -21.41
N PRO A 5 -12.99 20.56 -20.49
CA PRO A 5 -12.53 20.53 -19.10
C PRO A 5 -11.04 20.18 -19.08
N LEU A 6 -10.25 20.95 -18.31
CA LEU A 6 -8.84 20.65 -18.11
C LEU A 6 -8.70 19.24 -17.51
N PRO A 7 -7.79 18.40 -18.02
CA PRO A 7 -7.51 17.13 -17.38
C PRO A 7 -7.07 17.42 -15.95
N LEU A 8 -7.76 16.83 -14.98
CA LEU A 8 -7.31 16.82 -13.59
C LEU A 8 -5.90 16.23 -13.60
N PRO A 9 -4.92 16.84 -12.90
CA PRO A 9 -3.56 16.36 -12.97
C PRO A 9 -3.53 14.91 -12.49
N ASP A 10 -3.19 14.00 -13.40
CA ASP A 10 -2.78 12.65 -13.05
C ASP A 10 -1.74 12.80 -11.94
N LEU A 11 -1.98 12.13 -10.81
CA LEU A 11 -1.11 12.16 -9.65
C LEU A 11 0.30 11.75 -10.10
N THR A 12 1.17 12.72 -10.37
CA THR A 12 2.49 12.43 -10.92
C THR A 12 3.33 11.69 -9.88
N TRP A 13 4.31 10.90 -10.33
CA TRP A 13 5.25 10.22 -9.43
C TRP A 13 5.89 11.18 -8.40
N ALA A 14 6.21 12.41 -8.83
CA ALA A 14 6.73 13.46 -7.94
C ALA A 14 5.70 13.91 -6.89
N ALA A 15 4.41 14.02 -7.25
CA ALA A 15 3.34 14.35 -6.30
C ALA A 15 3.08 13.21 -5.31
N LEU A 16 3.17 11.95 -5.75
CA LEU A 16 3.06 10.79 -4.87
C LEU A 16 4.24 10.74 -3.88
N LEU A 17 5.47 10.94 -4.35
CA LEU A 17 6.65 11.03 -3.50
C LEU A 17 6.60 12.20 -2.52
N ALA A 18 6.12 13.37 -2.96
CA ALA A 18 5.91 14.51 -2.07
C ALA A 18 4.94 14.16 -0.94
N ARG A 19 3.82 13.49 -1.25
CA ARG A 19 2.86 13.02 -0.24
C ARG A 19 3.50 12.06 0.78
N TRP A 20 4.41 11.20 0.33
CA TRP A 20 5.14 10.29 1.22
C TRP A 20 6.18 10.97 2.09
N VAL A 21 6.90 11.94 1.53
CA VAL A 21 7.84 12.78 2.28
C VAL A 21 7.09 13.62 3.31
N ASP A 22 5.94 14.15 2.95
CA ASP A 22 5.08 14.92 3.86
C ASP A 22 4.51 14.02 4.97
N PHE A 23 4.07 12.80 4.63
CA PHE A 23 3.64 11.81 5.62
C PHE A 23 4.76 11.48 6.61
N ALA A 24 5.96 11.13 6.11
CA ALA A 24 7.11 10.81 6.94
C ALA A 24 7.53 12.00 7.83
N ARG A 25 7.52 13.23 7.31
CA ARG A 25 7.81 14.45 8.07
C ARG A 25 6.74 14.73 9.13
N ALA A 26 5.47 14.55 8.81
CA ALA A 26 4.37 14.74 9.75
C ALA A 26 4.48 13.78 10.94
N SER A 27 4.90 12.53 10.72
CA SER A 27 5.12 11.58 11.81
C SER A 27 6.25 11.98 12.77
N VAL A 28 7.27 12.72 12.33
CA VAL A 28 8.33 13.25 13.21
C VAL A 28 7.81 14.37 14.12
N GLY A 29 6.79 15.11 13.68
CA GLY A 29 6.16 16.20 14.44
C GLY A 29 5.06 15.78 15.42
N LEU A 30 4.75 14.48 15.50
CA LEU A 30 3.70 14.00 16.40
C LEU A 30 4.07 14.23 17.88
N PRO A 31 3.10 14.56 18.75
CA PRO A 31 3.34 14.70 20.18
C PRO A 31 4.04 13.47 20.79
N ALA A 32 4.84 13.67 21.83
CA ALA A 32 5.45 12.59 22.62
C ALA A 32 4.41 11.97 23.57
N THR A 33 3.32 11.45 23.01
CA THR A 33 2.27 10.69 23.69
C THR A 33 2.30 9.24 23.24
N GLU A 34 1.71 8.33 24.03
CA GLU A 34 1.61 6.91 23.67
C GLU A 34 0.95 6.69 22.30
N GLU A 35 -0.10 7.46 22.00
CA GLU A 35 -0.76 7.44 20.70
C GLU A 35 0.17 7.96 19.58
N GLY A 36 0.89 9.06 19.81
CA GLY A 36 1.87 9.58 18.85
C GLY A 36 3.00 8.60 18.58
N ASP A 37 3.44 7.84 19.58
CA ASP A 37 4.43 6.77 19.44
C ASP A 37 3.91 5.61 18.59
N ARG A 38 2.65 5.18 18.80
CA ARG A 38 2.04 4.14 17.96
C ARG A 38 1.95 4.58 16.50
N TRP A 39 1.57 5.83 16.25
CA TRP A 39 1.53 6.37 14.90
C TRP A 39 2.92 6.43 14.26
N ARG A 40 3.95 6.89 14.98
CA ARG A 40 5.35 6.85 14.51
C ARG A 40 5.80 5.43 14.16
N GLN A 41 5.50 4.46 15.02
CA GLN A 41 5.86 3.06 14.79
C GLN A 41 5.08 2.45 13.62
N SER A 42 3.88 2.95 13.33
CA SER A 42 3.04 2.49 12.22
C SER A 42 3.53 2.96 10.85
N VAL A 43 4.44 3.95 10.78
CA VAL A 43 4.92 4.49 9.49
C VAL A 43 5.55 3.41 8.61
N ALA A 44 6.41 2.57 9.17
CA ALA A 44 7.09 1.51 8.40
C ALA A 44 6.12 0.47 7.79
N PRO A 45 5.17 -0.11 8.56
CA PRO A 45 4.19 -1.02 7.96
C PRO A 45 3.22 -0.31 7.00
N ILE A 46 2.86 0.95 7.24
CA ILE A 46 2.04 1.74 6.29
C ILE A 46 2.75 1.88 4.94
N VAL A 47 4.02 2.29 4.97
CA VAL A 47 4.85 2.42 3.76
C VAL A 47 4.96 1.07 3.05
N SER A 48 5.16 -0.02 3.81
CA SER A 48 5.26 -1.37 3.24
C SER A 48 3.97 -1.78 2.52
N LEU A 49 2.80 -1.58 3.14
CA LEU A 49 1.51 -1.90 2.54
C LEU A 49 1.29 -1.14 1.23
N GLN A 50 1.49 0.18 1.24
CA GLN A 50 1.26 0.97 0.02
C GLN A 50 2.31 0.69 -1.06
N ALA A 51 3.57 0.46 -0.71
CA ALA A 51 4.60 0.09 -1.68
C ALA A 51 4.26 -1.22 -2.38
N VAL A 52 3.78 -2.22 -1.64
CA VAL A 52 3.31 -3.49 -2.22
C VAL A 52 2.08 -3.28 -3.08
N THR A 53 1.09 -2.49 -2.63
CA THR A 53 -0.09 -2.15 -3.43
C THR A 53 0.27 -1.54 -4.78
N PHE A 54 1.21 -0.59 -4.82
CA PHE A 54 1.68 0.00 -6.07
C PHE A 54 2.48 -1.00 -6.92
N ALA A 55 3.37 -1.80 -6.33
CA ALA A 55 4.11 -2.80 -7.08
C ALA A 55 3.18 -3.86 -7.73
N LEU A 56 2.07 -4.18 -7.09
CA LEU A 56 1.09 -5.13 -7.61
C LEU A 56 0.34 -4.62 -8.85
N SER A 57 0.22 -3.30 -9.07
CA SER A 57 -0.39 -2.78 -10.32
C SER A 57 0.46 -3.06 -11.56
N GLU A 58 1.77 -3.17 -11.38
CA GLU A 58 2.74 -3.39 -12.46
C GLU A 58 3.13 -4.87 -12.65
N ILE A 59 2.52 -5.79 -11.89
CA ILE A 59 2.92 -7.21 -11.88
C ILE A 59 2.78 -7.87 -13.27
N GLY A 60 1.89 -7.35 -14.11
CA GLY A 60 1.65 -7.83 -15.47
C GLY A 60 2.79 -7.56 -16.44
N GLU A 61 3.68 -6.61 -16.13
CA GLU A 61 4.86 -6.28 -16.94
C GLU A 61 6.01 -7.29 -16.74
N LEU A 62 5.91 -8.16 -15.73
CA LEU A 62 6.93 -9.15 -15.41
C LEU A 62 6.76 -10.44 -16.21
N THR A 63 7.85 -11.20 -16.35
CA THR A 63 7.75 -12.57 -16.85
C THR A 63 6.89 -13.42 -15.92
N ARG A 64 6.28 -14.50 -16.43
CA ARG A 64 5.42 -15.38 -15.62
C ARG A 64 6.09 -15.88 -14.33
N VAL A 65 7.37 -16.23 -14.40
CA VAL A 65 8.12 -16.75 -13.24
C VAL A 65 8.35 -15.65 -12.20
N GLU A 66 8.72 -14.45 -12.65
CA GLU A 66 8.93 -13.29 -11.77
C GLU A 66 7.62 -12.81 -11.14
N ALA A 67 6.53 -12.77 -11.92
CA ALA A 67 5.20 -12.43 -11.42
C ALA A 67 4.74 -13.42 -10.34
N ALA A 68 4.91 -14.74 -10.55
CA ALA A 68 4.55 -15.75 -9.55
C ALA A 68 5.32 -15.57 -8.23
N LEU A 69 6.62 -15.29 -8.31
CA LEU A 69 7.45 -15.01 -7.15
C LEU A 69 7.08 -13.68 -6.47
N GLY A 70 6.79 -12.65 -7.27
CA GLY A 70 6.35 -11.34 -6.80
C GLY A 70 5.05 -11.42 -6.01
N LEU A 71 4.06 -12.17 -6.51
CA LEU A 71 2.78 -12.40 -5.81
C LEU A 71 2.98 -13.12 -4.48
N ALA A 72 3.84 -14.15 -4.42
CA ALA A 72 4.15 -14.85 -3.18
C ALA A 72 4.86 -13.95 -2.15
N ARG A 73 5.79 -13.09 -2.61
CA ARG A 73 6.46 -12.10 -1.75
C ARG A 73 5.50 -11.03 -1.25
N ALA A 74 4.61 -10.55 -2.10
CA ALA A 74 3.60 -9.55 -1.73
C ALA A 74 2.71 -10.06 -0.58
N ASP A 75 2.26 -11.32 -0.65
CA ASP A 75 1.46 -11.95 0.41
C ASP A 75 2.20 -11.94 1.76
N VAL A 76 3.47 -12.37 1.77
CA VAL A 76 4.31 -12.36 2.98
C VAL A 76 4.51 -10.94 3.54
N LEU A 77 4.73 -9.95 2.67
CA LEU A 77 4.95 -8.56 3.09
C LEU A 77 3.68 -7.92 3.66
N ILE A 78 2.52 -8.19 3.06
CA ILE A 78 1.22 -7.71 3.55
C ILE A 78 0.92 -8.33 4.92
N GLU A 79 1.12 -9.64 5.07
CA GLU A 79 0.89 -10.31 6.34
C GLU A 79 1.84 -9.83 7.44
N GLY A 80 3.12 -9.60 7.11
CA GLY A 80 4.09 -9.01 8.03
C GLY A 80 3.68 -7.62 8.51
N ALA A 81 3.32 -6.74 7.57
CA ALA A 81 2.88 -5.38 7.91
C ALA A 81 1.56 -5.37 8.72
N ARG A 82 0.61 -6.27 8.40
CA ARG A 82 -0.62 -6.46 9.17
C ARG A 82 -0.31 -6.89 10.61
N SER A 83 0.57 -7.88 10.77
CA SER A 83 0.99 -8.38 12.08
C SER A 83 1.68 -7.29 12.92
N ASP A 84 2.52 -6.47 12.29
CA ASP A 84 3.18 -5.34 12.95
C ASP A 84 2.16 -4.29 13.41
N LEU A 85 1.20 -3.91 12.57
CA LEU A 85 0.13 -2.99 12.96
C LEU A 85 -0.71 -3.54 14.12
N ALA A 86 -1.09 -4.82 14.06
CA ALA A 86 -1.82 -5.47 15.13
C ALA A 86 -1.05 -5.46 16.46
N ARG A 87 0.28 -5.64 16.41
CA ARG A 87 1.16 -5.57 17.57
C ARG A 87 1.30 -4.14 18.11
N ILE A 88 1.46 -3.14 17.25
CA ILE A 88 1.61 -1.73 17.64
C ILE A 88 0.34 -1.21 18.32
N TRP A 89 -0.83 -1.63 17.83
CA TRP A 89 -2.14 -1.22 18.32
C TRP A 89 -2.77 -2.25 19.28
N ALA A 90 -1.97 -3.18 19.82
CA ALA A 90 -2.49 -4.20 20.72
C ALA A 90 -3.13 -3.58 21.98
N GLY A 91 -4.34 -4.02 22.31
CA GLY A 91 -5.11 -3.49 23.44
C GLY A 91 -5.93 -2.23 23.12
N GLU A 92 -5.82 -1.70 21.89
CA GLU A 92 -6.58 -0.57 21.40
C GLU A 92 -7.45 -0.97 20.20
N PRO A 93 -8.56 -0.26 19.93
CA PRO A 93 -9.25 -0.41 18.66
C PRO A 93 -8.31 -0.03 17.50
N THR A 94 -8.19 -0.91 16.51
CA THR A 94 -7.42 -0.58 15.29
C THR A 94 -8.06 0.61 14.59
N HIS A 95 -7.26 1.63 14.28
CA HIS A 95 -7.75 2.82 13.58
C HIS A 95 -8.35 2.44 12.22
N PRO A 96 -9.54 2.98 11.84
CA PRO A 96 -10.23 2.58 10.62
C PRO A 96 -9.40 2.82 9.35
N GLU A 97 -8.56 3.86 9.33
CA GLU A 97 -7.66 4.13 8.21
C GLU A 97 -6.58 3.05 8.02
N LEU A 98 -6.07 2.47 9.10
CA LEU A 98 -5.10 1.37 9.04
C LEU A 98 -5.77 0.09 8.56
N ALA A 99 -6.99 -0.17 9.03
CA ALA A 99 -7.80 -1.29 8.56
C ALA A 99 -8.11 -1.17 7.06
N ALA A 100 -8.47 0.04 6.60
CA ALA A 100 -8.69 0.32 5.18
C ALA A 100 -7.42 0.08 4.36
N LEU A 101 -6.25 0.50 4.84
CA LEU A 101 -4.99 0.32 4.14
C LEU A 101 -4.62 -1.16 3.95
N VAL A 102 -4.82 -1.98 4.98
CA VAL A 102 -4.63 -3.43 4.87
C VAL A 102 -5.60 -4.03 3.87
N ALA A 103 -6.88 -3.63 3.92
CA ALA A 103 -7.91 -4.11 3.01
C ALA A 103 -7.62 -3.75 1.54
N ASP A 104 -7.08 -2.56 1.28
CA ASP A 104 -6.68 -2.12 -0.05
C ASP A 104 -5.53 -2.97 -0.60
N ALA A 105 -4.51 -3.26 0.23
CA ALA A 105 -3.39 -4.13 -0.17
C ALA A 105 -3.86 -5.57 -0.46
N ASP A 106 -4.76 -6.10 0.38
CA ASP A 106 -5.37 -7.41 0.16
C ASP A 106 -6.20 -7.45 -1.13
N ALA A 107 -6.94 -6.39 -1.43
CA ALA A 107 -7.72 -6.28 -2.65
C ALA A 107 -6.82 -6.23 -3.89
N ALA A 108 -5.74 -5.46 -3.84
CA ALA A 108 -4.74 -5.40 -4.90
C ALA A 108 -4.10 -6.78 -5.15
N LEU A 109 -3.72 -7.50 -4.08
CA LEU A 109 -3.13 -8.85 -4.22
C LEU A 109 -4.12 -9.83 -4.85
N ARG A 110 -5.38 -9.84 -4.40
CA ARG A 110 -6.43 -10.69 -5.00
C ARG A 110 -6.64 -10.36 -6.48
N GLY A 111 -6.70 -9.08 -6.83
CA GLY A 111 -6.85 -8.63 -8.21
C GLY A 111 -5.68 -9.07 -9.10
N ALA A 112 -4.46 -8.83 -8.64
CA ALA A 112 -3.23 -9.23 -9.31
C ALA A 112 -3.15 -10.75 -9.50
N ARG A 113 -3.52 -11.54 -8.49
CA ARG A 113 -3.58 -13.01 -8.57
C ARG A 113 -4.59 -13.48 -9.62
N ALA A 114 -5.79 -12.90 -9.61
CA ALA A 114 -6.85 -13.26 -10.54
C ALA A 114 -6.44 -12.95 -12.00
N ALA A 115 -5.82 -11.81 -12.24
CA ALA A 115 -5.30 -11.42 -13.55
C ALA A 115 -4.19 -12.37 -14.03
N PHE A 116 -3.24 -12.71 -13.16
CA PHE A 116 -2.18 -13.69 -13.44
C PHE A 116 -2.76 -15.07 -13.82
N ASP A 117 -3.73 -15.56 -13.04
CA ASP A 117 -4.36 -16.86 -13.30
C ASP A 117 -5.23 -16.85 -14.58
N GLN A 118 -5.82 -15.71 -14.93
CA GLN A 118 -6.53 -15.54 -16.20
C GLN A 118 -5.57 -15.59 -17.39
N ALA A 119 -4.48 -14.84 -17.35
CA ALA A 119 -3.45 -14.85 -18.39
C ALA A 119 -2.84 -16.25 -18.58
N ASN A 120 -2.74 -17.02 -17.51
CA ASN A 120 -2.19 -18.38 -17.57
C ASN A 120 -3.12 -19.44 -18.16
N ARG A 121 -4.43 -19.19 -18.17
CA ARG A 121 -5.43 -20.09 -18.76
C ARG A 121 -5.64 -19.88 -20.27
N ALA A 122 -5.19 -18.75 -20.81
CA ALA A 122 -5.33 -18.40 -22.22
C ALA A 122 -4.18 -18.92 -23.12
N LEU A 123 -3.19 -19.60 -22.52
CA LEU A 123 -2.01 -20.19 -23.16
C LEU A 123 -2.11 -21.72 -23.16
#